data_AF-A0A849ESQ4-F1
#
_entry.id   AF-A0A849ESQ4-F1
#
_cell.length_a   1.000
_cell.length_b   1.000
_cell.length_c   1.000
_cell.angle_alpha   90.00
_cell.angle_beta   90.00
_cell.angle_gamma   90.00
#
_symmetry.space_group_name_H-M   'P 1'
#
loop_
_entity.id
_entity.type
_entity.pdbx_description
1 polymer ?
#
loop_
_entity_poly.entity_id
_entity_poly.type
_entity_poly.pdbx_seq_one_letter_code
_entity_poly.pdbx_strand_id
1 'polypeptide(L)'
;MQQPFNPKRVLRQISNPYIKEYFERLGHPLEIDWDSISNTQVDSIFDAWQGLAGGPRKTAEILFQNVHDMSNENGIRVIIEDAHNHGEDLAPRLESMESRYDKAIWTAMNRANIWDAAVRFAKADTLSSGRSWVKRGNLPVVALKPCEAGVSGLQDAMSAFFCDRQGRGHYCKVEHFPRGNDLDYYFVYLSDYADTHINFDGCGSIPAI
;
A
#
# COMPACT_ATOMS: atom_id res chain seq x y z
N MET A 1 12.08 -2.14 14.66
CA MET A 1 11.96 -0.91 13.85
C MET A 1 12.46 -1.23 12.45
N GLN A 2 11.58 -1.16 11.44
CA GLN A 2 11.99 -1.38 10.05
C GLN A 2 12.92 -0.24 9.63
N GLN A 3 14.00 -0.55 8.90
CA GLN A 3 14.91 0.49 8.44
C GLN A 3 14.21 1.41 7.44
N PRO A 4 14.65 2.68 7.31
CA PRO A 4 14.10 3.57 6.29
C PRO A 4 14.23 2.97 4.90
N PHE A 5 13.25 3.29 4.05
CA PHE A 5 13.28 2.90 2.65
C PHE A 5 14.55 3.40 1.96
N ASN A 6 15.17 2.49 1.24
CA ASN A 6 16.30 2.78 0.36
C ASN A 6 16.10 1.97 -0.92
N PRO A 7 15.87 2.63 -2.07
CA PRO A 7 15.57 1.95 -3.34
C PRO A 7 16.59 0.86 -3.70
N LYS A 8 17.90 1.17 -3.65
CA LYS A 8 18.96 0.21 -3.99
C LYS A 8 18.97 -0.98 -3.05
N ARG A 9 18.70 -0.77 -1.76
CA ARG A 9 18.60 -1.88 -0.80
C ARG A 9 17.41 -2.78 -1.12
N VAL A 10 16.26 -2.20 -1.43
CA VAL A 10 15.06 -2.97 -1.77
C VAL A 10 15.29 -3.80 -3.03
N LEU A 11 15.89 -3.22 -4.07
CA LEU A 11 16.27 -3.95 -5.28
C LEU A 11 17.19 -5.14 -4.97
N ARG A 12 18.15 -5.00 -4.05
CA ARG A 12 19.05 -6.12 -3.66
C ARG A 12 18.35 -7.26 -2.94
N GLN A 13 17.15 -7.05 -2.41
CA GLN A 13 16.39 -8.07 -1.68
C GLN A 13 15.39 -8.81 -2.58
N ILE A 14 15.09 -8.25 -3.76
CA ILE A 14 14.17 -8.82 -4.73
C ILE A 14 15.00 -9.59 -5.76
N SER A 15 14.57 -10.81 -6.08
CA SER A 15 15.21 -11.59 -7.13
C SER A 15 15.02 -10.93 -8.50
N ASN A 16 16.09 -10.84 -9.29
CA ASN A 16 16.11 -10.20 -10.62
C ASN A 16 14.92 -10.58 -11.54
N PRO A 17 14.47 -11.85 -11.61
CA PRO A 17 13.30 -12.23 -12.42
C PRO A 17 12.02 -11.45 -12.07
N TYR A 18 11.79 -11.16 -10.78
CA TYR A 18 10.60 -10.40 -10.36
C TYR A 18 10.70 -8.92 -10.70
N ILE A 19 11.90 -8.35 -10.63
CA ILE A 19 12.12 -6.94 -11.03
C ILE A 19 11.90 -6.82 -12.54
N LYS A 20 12.48 -7.73 -13.32
CA LYS A 20 12.29 -7.80 -14.77
C LYS A 20 10.81 -7.91 -15.14
N GLU A 21 10.13 -8.91 -14.60
CA GLU A 21 8.70 -9.16 -14.84
C GLU A 21 7.84 -7.95 -14.46
N TYR A 22 8.17 -7.28 -13.35
CA TYR A 22 7.44 -6.09 -12.93
C TYR A 22 7.49 -4.98 -13.97
N PHE A 23 8.69 -4.63 -14.45
CA PHE A 23 8.86 -3.56 -15.45
C PHE A 23 8.30 -3.94 -16.83
N GLU A 24 8.34 -5.23 -17.19
CA GLU A 24 7.65 -5.74 -18.38
C GLU A 24 6.13 -5.56 -18.27
N ARG A 25 5.52 -5.95 -17.15
CA ARG A 25 4.07 -5.79 -16.90
C ARG A 25 3.65 -4.32 -16.77
N LEU A 26 4.55 -3.45 -16.32
CA LEU A 26 4.35 -2.00 -16.28
C LEU A 26 4.34 -1.37 -17.69
N GLY A 27 4.74 -2.11 -18.73
CA GLY A 27 4.87 -1.60 -20.10
C GLY A 27 6.14 -0.78 -20.34
N HIS A 28 7.10 -0.84 -19.40
CA HIS A 28 8.36 -0.11 -19.45
C HIS A 28 9.53 -1.06 -19.13
N PRO A 29 9.79 -2.06 -19.99
CA PRO A 29 10.90 -2.99 -19.79
C PRO A 29 12.22 -2.23 -19.72
N LEU A 30 13.07 -2.61 -18.75
CA LEU A 30 14.39 -1.99 -18.59
C LEU A 30 15.38 -2.60 -19.58
N GLU A 31 16.16 -1.76 -20.24
CA GLU A 31 17.24 -2.15 -21.16
C GLU A 31 18.46 -2.65 -20.39
N ILE A 32 18.34 -3.85 -19.81
CA ILE A 32 19.35 -4.48 -18.96
C ILE A 32 19.62 -5.89 -19.48
N ASP A 33 20.89 -6.26 -19.54
CA ASP A 33 21.28 -7.64 -19.74
C ASP A 33 21.14 -8.43 -18.43
N TRP A 34 19.94 -8.94 -18.19
CA TRP A 34 19.58 -9.64 -16.95
C TRP A 34 20.39 -10.92 -16.71
N ASP A 35 20.94 -11.53 -17.75
CA ASP A 35 21.70 -12.78 -17.66
C ASP A 35 23.15 -12.54 -17.20
N SER A 36 23.65 -11.31 -17.32
CA SER A 36 25.02 -10.94 -16.93
C SER A 36 25.11 -10.23 -15.57
N ILE A 37 23.98 -9.91 -14.93
CA ILE A 37 23.96 -9.24 -13.62
C ILE A 37 23.47 -10.15 -12.49
N SER A 38 24.20 -10.16 -11.38
CA SER A 38 23.75 -10.81 -10.15
C SER A 38 22.73 -9.94 -9.39
N ASN A 39 21.95 -10.55 -8.48
CA ASN A 39 20.98 -9.83 -7.63
C ASN A 39 21.61 -8.73 -6.75
N THR A 40 22.94 -8.68 -6.61
CA THR A 40 23.64 -7.65 -5.83
C THR A 40 24.04 -6.42 -6.66
N GLN A 41 24.14 -6.59 -7.98
CA GLN A 41 24.55 -5.56 -8.94
C GLN A 41 23.34 -4.74 -9.41
N VAL A 42 22.77 -3.99 -8.46
CA VAL A 42 21.52 -3.25 -8.67
C VAL A 42 21.70 -1.84 -9.23
N ASP A 43 22.94 -1.37 -9.40
CA ASP A 43 23.20 0.01 -9.83
C ASP A 43 22.66 0.25 -11.25
N SER A 44 22.88 -0.68 -12.18
CA SER A 44 22.29 -0.62 -13.54
C SER A 44 20.77 -0.65 -13.52
N ILE A 45 20.17 -1.49 -12.66
CA ILE A 45 18.72 -1.56 -12.46
C ILE A 45 18.17 -0.23 -11.94
N PHE A 46 18.83 0.32 -10.93
CA PHE A 46 18.44 1.59 -10.32
C PHE A 46 18.54 2.72 -11.33
N ASP A 47 19.65 2.83 -12.07
CA ASP A 47 19.86 3.90 -13.05
C ASP A 47 18.84 3.80 -14.20
N ALA A 48 18.57 2.59 -14.72
CA ALA A 48 17.55 2.38 -15.75
C ALA A 48 16.15 2.75 -15.26
N TRP A 49 15.79 2.40 -14.03
CA TRP A 49 14.52 2.80 -13.42
C TRP A 49 14.45 4.33 -13.23
N GLN A 50 15.52 4.98 -12.75
CA GLN A 50 15.53 6.44 -12.59
C GLN A 50 15.46 7.19 -13.93
N GLY A 51 15.87 6.57 -15.02
CA GLY A 51 15.75 7.10 -16.39
C GLY A 51 14.32 7.08 -16.97
N LEU A 52 13.36 6.41 -16.31
CA LEU A 52 11.97 6.39 -16.77
C LEU A 52 11.28 7.76 -16.63
N ALA A 53 10.27 8.00 -17.47
CA ALA A 53 9.41 9.16 -17.34
C ALA A 53 8.75 9.25 -15.94
N GLY A 54 8.39 10.48 -15.52
CA GLY A 54 7.91 10.75 -14.16
C GLY A 54 6.76 9.87 -13.68
N GLY A 55 5.80 9.53 -14.54
CA GLY A 55 4.68 8.64 -14.22
C GLY A 55 5.12 7.22 -13.86
N PRO A 56 5.65 6.44 -14.81
CA PRO A 56 6.13 5.07 -14.57
C PRO A 56 7.17 4.96 -13.45
N ARG A 57 8.09 5.94 -13.38
CA ARG A 57 9.10 6.00 -12.31
C ARG A 57 8.45 6.08 -10.93
N LYS A 58 7.46 6.96 -10.77
CA LYS A 58 6.72 7.15 -9.51
C LYS A 58 5.84 5.95 -9.17
N THR A 59 5.21 5.32 -10.17
CA THR A 59 4.44 4.08 -9.98
C THR A 59 5.32 2.97 -9.39
N ALA A 60 6.52 2.78 -9.95
CA ALA A 60 7.50 1.82 -9.43
C ALA A 60 7.99 2.19 -8.02
N GLU A 61 8.22 3.47 -7.75
CA GLU A 61 8.62 3.95 -6.41
C GLU A 61 7.59 3.61 -5.34
N ILE A 62 6.30 3.90 -5.61
CA ILE A 62 5.20 3.59 -4.71
C ILE A 62 5.12 2.09 -4.44
N LEU A 63 5.24 1.26 -5.50
CA LEU A 63 5.23 -0.18 -5.32
C LEU A 63 6.40 -0.64 -4.46
N PHE A 64 7.64 -0.22 -4.75
CA PHE A 64 8.81 -0.67 -3.99
C PHE A 64 8.79 -0.20 -2.54
N GLN A 65 8.22 0.98 -2.25
CA GLN A 65 7.97 1.43 -0.89
C GLN A 65 6.99 0.49 -0.18
N ASN A 66 5.86 0.16 -0.81
CA ASN A 66 4.88 -0.76 -0.23
C ASN A 66 5.44 -2.17 -0.06
N VAL A 67 6.20 -2.68 -1.04
CA VAL A 67 6.92 -3.96 -0.95
C VAL A 67 7.87 -3.95 0.23
N HIS A 68 8.65 -2.88 0.39
CA HIS A 68 9.52 -2.73 1.54
C HIS A 68 8.73 -2.80 2.85
N ASP A 69 7.69 -1.99 3.00
CA ASP A 69 6.86 -1.91 4.20
C ASP A 69 6.17 -3.25 4.53
N MET A 70 5.79 -4.04 3.51
CA MET A 70 5.15 -5.35 3.67
C MET A 70 6.13 -6.51 3.86
N SER A 71 7.43 -6.31 3.62
CA SER A 71 8.46 -7.36 3.68
C SER A 71 8.92 -7.68 5.11
N ASN A 72 7.97 -7.86 6.02
CA ASN A 72 8.16 -8.27 7.41
C ASN A 72 7.11 -9.32 7.80
N GLU A 73 7.23 -9.92 8.99
CA GLU A 73 6.33 -10.98 9.44
C GLU A 73 4.86 -10.55 9.47
N ASN A 74 4.59 -9.31 9.89
CA ASN A 74 3.24 -8.78 9.91
C ASN A 74 2.66 -8.65 8.50
N GLY A 75 3.42 -8.05 7.56
CA GLY A 75 2.96 -7.88 6.18
C GLY A 75 2.67 -9.21 5.49
N ILE A 76 3.55 -10.21 5.65
CA ILE A 76 3.30 -11.55 5.07
C ILE A 76 2.09 -12.23 5.72
N ARG A 77 1.93 -12.12 7.04
CA ARG A 77 0.76 -12.66 7.75
C ARG A 77 -0.53 -12.05 7.23
N VAL A 78 -0.59 -10.73 7.07
CA VAL A 78 -1.78 -10.02 6.58
C VAL A 78 -2.13 -10.44 5.14
N ILE A 79 -1.14 -10.65 4.27
CA ILE A 79 -1.37 -11.18 2.91
C ILE A 79 -2.03 -12.56 2.96
N ILE A 80 -1.55 -13.46 3.82
CA ILE A 80 -2.10 -14.82 3.95
C ILE A 80 -3.51 -14.78 4.55
N GLU A 81 -3.73 -13.97 5.59
CA GLU A 81 -5.05 -13.75 6.20
C GLU A 81 -6.06 -13.25 5.18
N ASP A 82 -5.69 -12.24 4.40
CA ASP A 82 -6.59 -11.64 3.43
C ASP A 82 -6.86 -12.55 2.22
N ALA A 83 -5.85 -13.31 1.78
CA ALA A 83 -6.05 -14.34 0.76
C ALA A 83 -7.08 -15.39 1.20
N HIS A 84 -6.97 -15.88 2.45
CA HIS A 84 -7.90 -16.85 2.99
C HIS A 84 -9.34 -16.29 3.06
N ASN A 85 -9.50 -14.99 3.39
CA ASN A 85 -10.81 -14.33 3.38
C ASN A 85 -11.42 -14.26 1.97
N HIS A 86 -10.59 -14.21 0.93
CA HIS A 86 -11.01 -14.26 -0.47
C HIS A 86 -11.14 -15.71 -1.00
N GLY A 87 -10.98 -16.72 -0.14
CA GLY A 87 -11.07 -18.13 -0.51
C GLY A 87 -9.84 -18.68 -1.25
N GLU A 88 -8.70 -17.99 -1.19
CA GLU A 88 -7.44 -18.41 -1.78
C GLU A 88 -6.43 -18.85 -0.69
N ASP A 89 -5.72 -19.95 -0.92
CA ASP A 89 -4.58 -20.34 -0.09
C ASP A 89 -3.26 -20.00 -0.78
N LEU A 90 -2.65 -18.88 -0.35
CA LEU A 90 -1.35 -18.45 -0.86
C LEU A 90 -0.18 -19.00 -0.04
N ALA A 91 -0.41 -19.62 1.12
CA ALA A 91 0.67 -20.03 2.02
C ALA A 91 1.67 -20.98 1.34
N PRO A 92 1.26 -22.08 0.65
CA PRO A 92 2.20 -22.98 -0.02
C PRO A 92 3.05 -22.26 -1.08
N ARG A 93 2.44 -21.34 -1.83
CA ARG A 93 3.13 -20.58 -2.88
C ARG A 93 4.16 -19.64 -2.27
N LEU A 94 3.82 -18.92 -1.21
CA LEU A 94 4.70 -17.95 -0.56
C LEU A 94 5.78 -18.64 0.28
N GLU A 95 5.53 -19.82 0.85
CA GLU A 95 6.52 -20.61 1.58
C GLU A 95 7.68 -21.06 0.70
N SER A 96 7.41 -21.41 -0.58
CA SER A 96 8.46 -21.76 -1.56
C SER A 96 9.42 -20.62 -1.89
N MET A 97 9.11 -19.38 -1.51
CA MET A 97 9.97 -18.21 -1.74
C MET A 97 10.82 -17.94 -0.50
N GLU A 98 12.14 -17.80 -0.67
CA GLU A 98 13.06 -17.53 0.44
C GLU A 98 12.94 -16.08 0.94
N SER A 99 12.88 -15.12 0.02
CA SER A 99 12.83 -13.69 0.36
C SER A 99 11.41 -13.23 0.67
N ARG A 100 11.23 -12.51 1.79
CA ARG A 100 9.96 -11.81 2.09
C ARG A 100 9.64 -10.74 1.03
N TYR A 101 10.66 -10.17 0.40
CA TYR A 101 10.48 -9.21 -0.69
C TYR A 101 9.91 -9.88 -1.94
N ASP A 102 10.38 -11.08 -2.27
CA ASP A 102 9.83 -11.87 -3.38
C ASP A 102 8.37 -12.24 -3.13
N LYS A 103 8.02 -12.63 -1.90
CA LYS A 103 6.62 -12.88 -1.50
C LYS A 103 5.74 -11.64 -1.71
N ALA A 104 6.22 -10.48 -1.26
CA ALA A 104 5.48 -9.22 -1.35
C ALA A 104 5.30 -8.77 -2.80
N ILE A 105 6.37 -8.68 -3.59
CA ILE A 105 6.26 -8.23 -4.99
C ILE A 105 5.49 -9.22 -5.86
N TRP A 106 5.65 -10.52 -5.64
CA TRP A 106 4.86 -11.52 -6.35
C TRP A 106 3.36 -11.36 -6.06
N THR A 107 2.99 -11.14 -4.79
CA THR A 107 1.59 -10.89 -4.41
C THR A 107 1.08 -9.63 -5.07
N ALA A 108 1.84 -8.53 -5.05
CA ALA A 108 1.47 -7.29 -5.70
C ALA A 108 1.20 -7.44 -7.20
N MET A 109 2.03 -8.22 -7.90
CA MET A 109 1.88 -8.42 -9.34
C MET A 109 0.78 -9.42 -9.72
N ASN A 110 0.52 -10.43 -8.88
CA ASN A 110 -0.34 -11.55 -9.25
C ASN A 110 -1.69 -11.56 -8.54
N ARG A 111 -1.84 -10.78 -7.46
CA ARG A 111 -3.01 -10.74 -6.59
C ARG A 111 -3.30 -9.31 -6.11
N ALA A 112 -3.55 -8.41 -7.06
CA ALA A 112 -3.79 -6.99 -6.77
C ALA A 112 -4.89 -6.74 -5.72
N ASN A 113 -6.02 -7.46 -5.80
CA ASN A 113 -7.13 -7.31 -4.85
C ASN A 113 -6.70 -7.64 -3.41
N ILE A 114 -5.93 -8.71 -3.22
CA ILE A 114 -5.40 -9.13 -1.92
C ILE A 114 -4.33 -8.14 -1.45
N TRP A 115 -3.45 -7.73 -2.36
CA TRP A 115 -2.36 -6.80 -2.07
C TRP A 115 -2.86 -5.45 -1.55
N ASP A 116 -3.83 -4.84 -2.23
CA ASP A 116 -4.33 -3.51 -1.90
C ASP A 116 -5.01 -3.49 -0.52
N ALA A 117 -5.82 -4.50 -0.20
CA ALA A 117 -6.42 -4.67 1.12
C ALA A 117 -5.35 -4.92 2.19
N ALA A 118 -4.40 -5.83 1.92
CA ALA A 118 -3.35 -6.17 2.87
C ALA A 118 -2.44 -4.98 3.23
N VAL A 119 -2.05 -4.15 2.25
CA VAL A 119 -1.26 -2.93 2.51
C VAL A 119 -2.01 -1.97 3.43
N ARG A 120 -3.33 -1.79 3.22
CA ARG A 120 -4.18 -0.94 4.06
C ARG A 120 -4.26 -1.48 5.49
N PHE A 121 -4.51 -2.78 5.66
CA PHE A 121 -4.57 -3.41 6.98
C PHE A 121 -3.24 -3.35 7.71
N ALA A 122 -2.13 -3.66 7.05
CA ALA A 122 -0.81 -3.57 7.65
C ALA A 122 -0.51 -2.14 8.12
N LYS A 123 -0.87 -1.12 7.32
CA LYS A 123 -0.72 0.28 7.72
C LYS A 123 -1.58 0.62 8.93
N ALA A 124 -2.84 0.22 8.94
CA ALA A 124 -3.74 0.44 10.08
C ALA A 124 -3.24 -0.23 11.37
N ASP A 125 -2.71 -1.46 11.27
CA ASP A 125 -2.12 -2.19 12.39
C ASP A 125 -0.93 -1.42 13.00
N THR A 126 -0.10 -0.75 12.19
CA THR A 126 1.00 0.07 12.72
C THR A 126 0.52 1.23 13.58
N LEU A 127 -0.67 1.78 13.29
CA LEU A 127 -1.23 2.90 14.04
C LEU A 127 -1.77 2.48 15.42
N SER A 128 -2.09 1.20 15.62
CA SER A 128 -2.67 0.68 16.86
C SER A 128 -1.78 0.83 18.10
N SER A 129 -0.47 0.95 17.88
CA SER A 129 0.54 1.15 18.94
C SER A 129 0.93 2.62 19.16
N GLY A 130 0.37 3.53 18.36
CA GLY A 130 0.76 4.95 18.37
C GLY A 130 -0.11 5.83 19.25
N ARG A 131 0.36 7.08 19.46
CA ARG A 131 -0.34 8.14 20.20
C ARG A 131 -1.71 8.54 19.63
N SER A 132 -1.97 8.17 18.38
CA SER A 132 -3.19 8.49 17.64
C SER A 132 -4.26 7.39 17.76
N TRP A 133 -3.97 6.30 18.47
CA TRP A 133 -4.93 5.24 18.72
C TRP A 133 -5.82 5.54 19.93
N VAL A 134 -7.14 5.52 19.72
CA VAL A 134 -8.14 5.72 20.78
C VAL A 134 -9.09 4.53 20.82
N LYS A 135 -8.95 3.67 21.83
CA LYS A 135 -9.89 2.56 22.06
C LYS A 135 -11.18 3.09 22.68
N ARG A 136 -12.32 2.83 22.04
CA ARG A 136 -13.66 3.14 22.56
C ARG A 136 -14.38 1.85 22.95
N GLY A 137 -14.46 1.57 24.25
CA GLY A 137 -15.14 0.37 24.79
C GLY A 137 -16.61 0.57 25.14
N ASN A 138 -17.15 1.77 24.91
CA ASN A 138 -18.52 2.17 25.27
C ASN A 138 -19.48 2.11 24.07
N LEU A 139 -19.17 1.29 23.07
CA LEU A 139 -20.05 1.06 21.93
C LEU A 139 -21.06 -0.06 22.26
N PRO A 140 -22.30 0.01 21.77
CA PRO A 140 -23.27 -1.08 21.94
C PRO A 140 -22.72 -2.40 21.40
N VAL A 141 -22.90 -3.48 22.16
CA VAL A 141 -22.55 -4.85 21.71
C VAL A 141 -23.70 -5.35 20.82
N VAL A 142 -23.64 -4.98 19.55
CA VAL A 142 -24.62 -5.36 18.53
C VAL A 142 -23.87 -5.99 17.36
N ALA A 143 -24.43 -7.04 16.76
CA ALA A 143 -23.87 -7.62 15.54
C ALA A 143 -23.77 -6.54 14.46
N LEU A 144 -22.56 -6.25 14.02
CA LEU A 144 -22.34 -5.29 12.95
C LEU A 144 -22.94 -5.88 11.67
N LYS A 145 -23.85 -5.14 11.04
CA LYS A 145 -24.33 -5.45 9.69
C LYS A 145 -23.90 -4.30 8.79
N PRO A 146 -22.73 -4.39 8.15
CA PRO A 146 -22.33 -3.42 7.16
C PRO A 146 -23.41 -3.36 6.08
N CYS A 147 -23.97 -2.17 5.87
CA CYS A 147 -24.89 -1.90 4.77
C CYS A 147 -24.49 -0.57 4.15
N GLU A 148 -24.76 -0.41 2.87
CA GLU A 148 -24.41 0.81 2.13
C GLU A 148 -24.98 2.06 2.80
N ALA A 149 -26.21 1.99 3.30
CA ALA A 149 -26.84 3.07 4.05
C ALA A 149 -26.08 3.45 5.34
N GLY A 150 -25.53 2.44 6.04
CA GLY A 150 -24.72 2.66 7.25
C GLY A 150 -23.37 3.31 6.92
N VAL A 151 -22.72 2.87 5.84
CA VAL A 151 -21.47 3.47 5.36
C VAL A 151 -21.69 4.92 4.93
N SER A 152 -22.76 5.20 4.19
CA SER A 152 -23.13 6.57 3.79
C SER A 152 -23.44 7.44 5.00
N GLY A 153 -24.21 6.93 5.96
CA GLY A 153 -24.51 7.68 7.19
C GLY A 153 -23.26 8.00 8.01
N LEU A 154 -22.30 7.08 8.08
CA LEU A 154 -21.00 7.33 8.71
C LEU A 154 -20.20 8.39 7.95
N GLN A 155 -20.20 8.33 6.62
CA GLN A 155 -19.53 9.31 5.75
C GLN A 155 -20.06 10.74 5.99
N ASP A 156 -21.38 10.90 5.99
CA ASP A 156 -22.05 12.18 6.20
C ASP A 156 -21.79 12.72 7.61
N ALA A 157 -21.87 11.86 8.63
CA ALA A 157 -21.59 12.24 10.01
C ALA A 157 -20.13 12.68 10.21
N MET A 158 -19.17 12.00 9.58
CA MET A 158 -17.76 12.38 9.62
C MET A 158 -17.53 13.72 8.91
N SER A 159 -18.08 13.90 7.71
CA SER A 159 -17.98 15.17 6.97
C SER A 159 -18.54 16.33 7.80
N ALA A 160 -19.76 16.19 8.34
CA ALA A 160 -20.39 17.20 9.17
C ALA A 160 -19.54 17.56 10.41
N PHE A 161 -19.00 16.56 11.11
CA PHE A 161 -18.16 16.78 12.29
C PHE A 161 -16.89 17.58 11.99
N PHE A 162 -16.18 17.23 10.91
CA PHE A 162 -14.94 17.91 10.54
C PHE A 162 -15.18 19.28 9.91
N CYS A 163 -16.27 19.45 9.15
CA CYS A 163 -16.64 20.75 8.57
C CYS A 163 -16.99 21.73 9.70
N ASP A 164 -17.83 21.34 10.65
CA ASP A 164 -18.27 22.18 11.76
C ASP A 164 -17.10 22.59 12.68
N ARG A 165 -16.22 21.65 13.02
CA ARG A 165 -15.17 21.90 14.03
C ARG A 165 -13.86 22.42 13.47
N GLN A 166 -13.54 22.10 12.21
CA GLN A 166 -12.21 22.32 11.62
C GLN A 166 -12.28 22.98 10.23
N GLY A 167 -13.47 23.21 9.66
CA GLY A 167 -13.60 23.82 8.33
C GLY A 167 -13.04 22.98 7.18
N ARG A 168 -12.84 21.67 7.38
CA ARG A 168 -12.33 20.71 6.38
C ARG A 168 -13.23 19.47 6.28
N GLY A 169 -12.98 18.60 5.30
CA GLY A 169 -13.76 17.37 5.12
C GLY A 169 -15.06 17.55 4.32
N HIS A 170 -15.14 18.59 3.48
CA HIS A 170 -16.25 18.82 2.55
C HIS A 170 -16.47 17.64 1.61
N TYR A 171 -15.38 16.98 1.20
CA TYR A 171 -15.44 15.67 0.57
C TYR A 171 -14.98 14.61 1.57
N CYS A 172 -15.84 13.63 1.80
CA CYS A 172 -15.56 12.50 2.66
C CYS A 172 -15.86 11.23 1.88
N LYS A 173 -14.95 10.26 1.93
CA LYS A 173 -15.18 8.91 1.42
C LYS A 173 -14.93 7.92 2.53
N VAL A 174 -15.92 7.08 2.81
CA VAL A 174 -15.75 5.94 3.70
C VAL A 174 -15.74 4.66 2.89
N GLU A 175 -14.72 3.84 3.13
CA GLU A 175 -14.63 2.49 2.57
C GLU A 175 -14.63 1.48 3.70
N HIS A 176 -15.43 0.43 3.53
CA HIS A 176 -15.57 -0.67 4.48
C HIS A 176 -14.88 -1.91 3.94
N PHE A 177 -14.09 -2.56 4.78
CA PHE A 177 -13.42 -3.82 4.47
C PHE A 177 -13.59 -4.80 5.64
N PRO A 178 -14.18 -5.99 5.42
CA PRO A 178 -14.13 -7.06 6.40
C PRO A 178 -12.70 -7.62 6.49
N ARG A 179 -12.26 -7.97 7.69
CA ARG A 179 -10.97 -8.64 7.93
C ARG A 179 -11.18 -9.83 8.85
N GLY A 180 -11.05 -11.03 8.29
CA GLY A 180 -11.39 -12.25 9.01
C GLY A 180 -12.88 -12.30 9.35
N ASN A 181 -13.22 -13.01 10.43
CA ASN A 181 -14.62 -13.24 10.79
C ASN A 181 -15.21 -12.15 11.71
N ASP A 182 -14.38 -11.42 12.46
CA ASP A 182 -14.86 -10.61 13.59
C ASP A 182 -14.36 -9.15 13.58
N LEU A 183 -13.63 -8.73 12.55
CA LEU A 183 -13.13 -7.35 12.44
C LEU A 183 -13.65 -6.67 11.18
N ASP A 184 -14.14 -5.44 11.35
CA ASP A 184 -14.55 -4.56 10.28
C ASP A 184 -13.71 -3.29 10.32
N TYR A 185 -13.07 -2.98 9.20
CA TYR A 185 -12.27 -1.76 9.03
C TYR A 185 -13.06 -0.74 8.24
N TYR A 186 -13.14 0.48 8.78
CA TYR A 186 -13.70 1.64 8.09
C TYR A 186 -12.57 2.64 7.87
N PHE A 187 -12.15 2.82 6.63
CA PHE A 187 -11.16 3.83 6.24
C PHE A 187 -11.90 5.10 5.84
N VAL A 188 -11.61 6.20 6.54
CA VAL A 188 -12.23 7.50 6.31
C VAL A 188 -11.20 8.41 5.63
N TYR A 189 -11.48 8.78 4.39
CA TYR A 189 -10.70 9.73 3.61
C TYR A 189 -11.41 11.08 3.64
N LEU A 190 -10.72 12.11 4.12
CA LEU A 190 -11.25 13.48 4.22
C LEU A 190 -10.45 14.38 3.29
N SER A 191 -11.13 15.25 2.55
CA SER A 191 -10.47 16.39 1.93
C SER A 191 -9.91 17.29 3.01
N ASP A 192 -8.62 17.58 2.98
CA ASP A 192 -8.01 18.59 3.85
C ASP A 192 -8.42 20.01 3.43
N TYR A 193 -7.80 21.03 4.04
CA TYR A 193 -7.91 22.41 3.58
C TYR A 193 -7.50 22.53 2.11
N ALA A 194 -7.96 23.58 1.42
CA ALA A 194 -7.59 23.85 0.03
C ALA A 194 -6.07 23.66 -0.15
N ASP A 195 -5.69 22.78 -1.08
CA ASP A 195 -4.30 22.36 -1.28
C ASP A 195 -3.41 23.57 -1.60
N THR A 196 -2.71 24.10 -0.60
CA THR A 196 -1.48 24.89 -0.81
C THR A 196 -0.29 23.94 -0.86
N HIS A 197 -0.36 22.90 -1.68
CA HIS A 197 0.77 22.02 -1.91
C HIS A 197 1.55 22.56 -3.12
N ILE A 198 2.69 23.19 -2.84
CA ILE A 198 3.73 23.41 -3.85
C ILE A 198 4.26 22.02 -4.24
N ASN A 199 3.67 21.43 -5.27
CA ASN A 199 4.14 20.19 -5.87
C ASN A 199 4.95 20.54 -7.11
N PHE A 200 6.11 19.93 -7.28
CA PHE A 200 6.79 19.98 -8.57
C PHE A 200 5.89 19.28 -9.60
N ASP A 201 5.67 19.94 -10.73
CA ASP A 201 5.00 19.33 -11.88
C ASP A 201 5.86 18.21 -12.47
N GLY A 202 5.31 17.48 -13.45
CA GLY A 202 6.02 16.39 -14.14
C GLY A 202 7.30 16.84 -14.88
N CYS A 203 7.56 18.14 -14.96
CA CYS A 203 8.74 18.77 -15.56
C CYS A 203 9.70 19.37 -14.52
N GLY A 204 9.41 19.24 -13.22
CA GLY A 204 10.27 19.76 -12.15
C GLY A 204 10.10 21.26 -11.87
N SER A 205 9.02 21.88 -12.35
CA SER A 205 8.67 23.28 -12.05
C SER A 205 7.65 23.37 -10.92
N ILE A 206 7.73 24.44 -10.13
CA ILE A 206 6.69 24.75 -9.14
C ILE A 206 5.58 25.54 -9.86
N PRO A 207 4.33 25.04 -9.89
CA PRO A 207 3.21 25.82 -10.39
C PRO A 207 3.11 27.13 -9.61
N ALA A 208 2.99 28.25 -10.33
CA ALA A 208 2.71 29.53 -9.70
C ALA A 208 1.34 29.47 -8.99
N ILE A 209 1.32 29.87 -7.71
CA ILE A 209 0.12 29.94 -6.86
C ILE A 209 -0.75 31.11 -7.32
#